data_AF-A0A7S2PQK8-F1
#
_entry.id   AF-A0A7S2PQK8-F1
#
_cell.length_a   1.000
_cell.length_b   1.000
_cell.length_c   1.000
_cell.angle_alpha   90.00
_cell.angle_beta   90.00
_cell.angle_gamma   90.00
#
_symmetry.space_group_name_H-M   'P 1'
#
loop_
_entity.id
_entity.type
_entity.pdbx_description
1 polymer ?
#
loop_
_entity_poly.entity_id
_entity_poly.type
_entity_poly.pdbx_seq_one_letter_code
_entity_poly.pdbx_strand_id
1 'polypeptide(L)'
;AMLPYGKVKHLFSFLLGAFLLQFTIGVQWIHQLITSLVAYACFAILPAKTSKWVVPVFLMVYMSAGHLHRQFINYLGYDMDFTGPQMVLTIKLYSLSYNLYDGYLLSKGKE
;
A
#
# COMPACT_ATOMS: atom_id res chain seq x y z
N ALA A 1 -19.48 8.54 -12.08
CA ALA A 1 -19.70 7.60 -13.20
C ALA A 1 -19.04 6.26 -12.87
N MET A 2 -19.81 5.20 -12.66
CA MET A 2 -19.28 3.84 -12.48
C MET A 2 -18.77 3.33 -13.83
N LEU A 3 -17.48 2.98 -13.91
CA LEU A 3 -16.89 2.40 -15.13
C LEU A 3 -17.63 1.11 -15.53
N PRO A 4 -17.91 0.88 -16.82
CA PRO A 4 -18.89 -0.10 -17.32
C PRO A 4 -18.61 -1.57 -16.98
N TYR A 5 -17.44 -1.91 -16.46
CA TYR A 5 -17.05 -3.28 -16.09
C TYR A 5 -16.57 -3.29 -14.62
N GLY A 6 -17.49 -3.20 -13.67
CA GLY A 6 -17.19 -3.00 -12.24
C GLY A 6 -16.36 -4.12 -11.60
N LYS A 7 -17.00 -5.23 -11.18
CA LYS A 7 -16.37 -6.28 -10.37
C LYS A 7 -15.39 -7.17 -11.16
N VAL A 8 -15.75 -7.53 -12.39
CA VAL A 8 -14.95 -8.43 -13.24
C VAL A 8 -13.58 -7.83 -13.58
N LYS A 9 -13.52 -6.52 -13.88
CA LYS A 9 -12.21 -5.87 -14.13
C LYS A 9 -11.34 -5.89 -12.88
N HIS A 10 -11.90 -5.65 -11.70
CA HIS A 10 -11.13 -5.59 -10.46
C HIS A 10 -10.60 -6.97 -10.09
N LEU A 11 -11.42 -8.01 -10.26
CA LEU A 11 -10.99 -9.39 -10.09
C LEU A 11 -9.89 -9.75 -11.08
N PHE A 12 -10.06 -9.42 -12.37
CA PHE A 12 -9.05 -9.66 -13.39
C PHE A 12 -7.74 -8.92 -13.10
N SER A 13 -7.79 -7.62 -12.76
CA SER A 13 -6.61 -6.83 -12.40
C SER A 13 -5.91 -7.36 -11.16
N PHE A 14 -6.66 -7.83 -10.16
CA PHE A 14 -6.09 -8.44 -8.96
C PHE A 14 -5.40 -9.77 -9.29
N LEU A 15 -6.06 -10.67 -10.02
CA LEU A 15 -5.50 -11.97 -10.39
C LEU A 15 -4.27 -11.82 -11.28
N LEU A 16 -4.34 -10.96 -12.30
CA LEU A 16 -3.22 -10.67 -13.18
C LEU A 16 -2.07 -10.01 -12.41
N GLY A 17 -2.36 -9.04 -11.55
CA GLY A 17 -1.35 -8.40 -10.69
C GLY A 17 -0.66 -9.37 -9.74
N ALA A 18 -1.43 -10.23 -9.08
CA ALA A 18 -0.91 -11.28 -8.19
C ALA A 18 -0.06 -12.29 -8.96
N PHE A 19 -0.49 -12.71 -10.15
CA PHE A 19 0.28 -13.58 -11.04
C PHE A 19 1.62 -12.95 -11.45
N LEU A 20 1.62 -11.69 -11.88
CA LEU A 20 2.84 -10.98 -12.29
C LEU A 20 3.81 -10.77 -11.12
N LEU A 21 3.29 -10.47 -9.92
CA LEU A 21 4.13 -10.35 -8.72
C LEU A 21 4.69 -11.71 -8.30
N GLN A 22 3.89 -12.77 -8.31
CA GLN A 22 4.36 -14.14 -8.02
C GLN A 22 5.45 -14.58 -9.00
N PHE A 23 5.32 -14.25 -10.29
CA PHE A 23 6.33 -14.57 -11.29
C PHE A 23 7.63 -13.79 -11.07
N THR A 24 7.54 -12.53 -10.66
CA THR A 24 8.71 -11.64 -10.56
C THR A 24 9.47 -11.75 -9.23
N ILE A 25 8.75 -11.81 -8.09
CA ILE A 25 9.34 -11.76 -6.74
C ILE A 25 8.99 -12.99 -5.87
N GLY A 26 8.40 -14.03 -6.47
CA GLY A 26 7.98 -15.23 -5.74
C GLY A 26 6.98 -14.92 -4.64
N VAL A 27 7.00 -15.68 -3.54
CA VAL A 27 6.05 -15.56 -2.41
C VAL A 27 6.08 -14.20 -1.70
N GLN A 28 7.11 -13.38 -1.91
CA GLN A 28 7.27 -12.12 -1.19
C GLN A 28 6.20 -11.08 -1.52
N TRP A 29 5.38 -11.28 -2.56
CA TRP A 29 4.26 -10.39 -2.87
C TRP A 29 3.22 -10.29 -1.75
N ILE A 30 3.22 -11.26 -0.83
CA ILE A 30 2.37 -11.26 0.36
C ILE A 30 2.58 -10.02 1.25
N HIS A 31 3.80 -9.44 1.25
CA HIS A 31 4.09 -8.20 1.98
C HIS A 31 3.19 -7.05 1.49
N GLN A 32 3.02 -6.91 0.17
CA GLN A 32 2.14 -5.89 -0.41
C GLN A 32 0.67 -6.11 -0.03
N LEU A 33 0.22 -7.36 -0.03
CA LEU A 33 -1.15 -7.71 0.34
C LEU A 33 -1.42 -7.35 1.81
N ILE A 34 -0.53 -7.75 2.71
CA ILE A 34 -0.63 -7.46 4.15
C ILE A 34 -0.66 -5.95 4.38
N THR A 35 0.29 -5.19 3.83
CA THR A 35 0.30 -3.73 4.07
C THR A 35 -0.92 -3.02 3.49
N SER A 36 -1.45 -3.50 2.36
CA SER A 36 -2.69 -2.94 1.78
C SER A 36 -3.90 -3.22 2.65
N LEU A 37 -4.01 -4.44 3.20
CA LEU A 37 -5.10 -4.83 4.11
C LEU A 37 -5.03 -4.06 5.43
N VAL A 38 -3.84 -3.89 6.01
CA VAL A 38 -3.66 -3.10 7.24
C VAL A 38 -4.04 -1.65 7.00
N ALA A 39 -3.58 -1.03 5.90
CA ALA A 39 -3.96 0.34 5.56
C ALA A 39 -5.47 0.48 5.38
N TYR A 40 -6.12 -0.46 4.68
CA TYR A 40 -7.57 -0.48 4.52
C TYR A 40 -8.31 -0.62 5.86
N ALA A 41 -7.87 -1.52 6.74
CA ALA A 41 -8.42 -1.68 8.07
C ALA A 41 -8.27 -0.39 8.90
N CYS A 42 -7.12 0.29 8.80
CA CYS A 42 -6.94 1.59 9.45
C CYS A 42 -7.93 2.63 8.94
N PHE A 43 -8.13 2.73 7.63
CA PHE A 43 -9.12 3.65 7.05
C PHE A 43 -10.56 3.32 7.46
N ALA A 44 -10.88 2.04 7.65
CA ALA A 44 -12.22 1.60 8.02
C ALA A 44 -12.54 1.82 9.51
N ILE A 45 -11.53 1.73 10.39
CA ILE A 45 -11.73 1.71 11.86
C ILE A 45 -11.39 3.06 12.50
N LEU A 46 -10.32 3.73 12.04
CA LEU A 46 -9.83 4.95 12.69
C LEU A 46 -10.55 6.21 12.17
N PRO A 47 -10.69 7.25 13.00
CA PRO A 47 -11.18 8.55 12.54
C PRO A 47 -10.20 9.19 11.56
N ALA A 48 -10.73 9.92 10.56
CA ALA A 48 -9.95 10.54 9.49
C ALA A 48 -8.77 11.41 10.00
N LYS A 49 -8.97 12.13 11.13
CA LYS A 49 -7.93 12.95 11.77
C LYS A 49 -6.71 12.16 12.23
N THR A 50 -6.90 10.91 12.65
CA THR A 50 -5.85 10.04 13.17
C THR A 50 -5.25 9.20 12.05
N SER A 51 -6.10 8.70 11.14
CA SER A 51 -5.66 7.87 10.01
C SER A 51 -4.62 8.57 9.14
N LYS A 52 -4.72 9.90 8.96
CA LYS A 52 -3.75 10.71 8.18
C LYS A 52 -2.31 10.63 8.69
N TRP A 53 -2.11 10.30 9.96
CA TRP A 53 -0.77 10.17 10.55
C TRP A 53 -0.39 8.71 10.73
N VAL A 54 -1.33 7.89 11.22
CA VAL A 54 -1.06 6.47 11.54
C VAL A 54 -0.68 5.67 10.30
N VAL A 55 -1.42 5.81 9.20
CA VAL A 55 -1.16 5.02 7.99
C VAL A 55 0.18 5.37 7.36
N PRO A 56 0.52 6.66 7.12
CA PRO A 56 1.84 7.05 6.63
C PRO A 56 3.01 6.57 7.49
N VAL A 57 2.90 6.71 8.82
CA VAL A 57 3.95 6.26 9.74
C VAL A 57 4.13 4.75 9.66
N PHE A 58 3.03 3.98 9.69
CA PHE A 58 3.08 2.53 9.52
C PHE A 58 3.77 2.11 8.22
N LEU A 59 3.39 2.72 7.09
CA LEU A 59 3.96 2.39 5.77
C LEU A 59 5.46 2.68 5.70
N MET A 60 5.88 3.84 6.21
CA MET A 60 7.30 4.22 6.26
C MET A 60 8.10 3.27 7.15
N VAL A 61 7.60 2.97 8.35
CA VAL A 61 8.26 2.02 9.26
C VAL A 61 8.39 0.63 8.63
N TYR A 62 7.33 0.12 8.00
CA TYR A 62 7.34 -1.18 7.35
C TYR A 62 8.35 -1.24 6.20
N MET A 63 8.37 -0.22 5.35
CA MET A 63 9.30 -0.13 4.23
C MET A 63 10.75 0.01 4.71
N SER A 64 11.01 0.87 5.71
CA SER A 64 12.33 1.02 6.32
C SER A 64 12.81 -0.29 6.95
N ALA A 65 11.95 -1.02 7.65
CA ALA A 65 12.29 -2.33 8.19
C ALA A 65 12.64 -3.33 7.08
N GLY A 66 11.92 -3.31 5.95
CA GLY A 66 12.25 -4.14 4.78
C GLY A 66 13.63 -3.83 4.20
N HIS A 67 13.96 -2.55 4.03
CA HIS A 67 15.29 -2.14 3.55
C HIS A 67 16.40 -2.48 4.53
N LEU A 68 16.20 -2.24 5.83
CA LEU A 68 17.16 -2.62 6.87
C LEU A 68 17.38 -4.14 6.88
N HIS A 69 16.31 -4.94 6.85
CA HIS A 69 16.40 -6.39 6.78
C HIS A 69 17.25 -6.82 5.58
N ARG A 70 16.97 -6.31 4.38
CA ARG A 70 17.77 -6.59 3.18
C ARG A 70 19.25 -6.22 3.37
N GLN A 71 19.56 -5.08 3.98
CA GLN A 71 20.93 -4.67 4.26
C GLN A 71 21.67 -5.66 5.18
N PHE A 72 20.97 -6.27 6.15
CA PHE A 72 21.57 -7.24 7.06
C PHE A 72 21.76 -8.63 6.42
N ILE A 73 20.76 -9.12 5.68
CA ILE A 73 20.78 -10.51 5.16
C ILE A 73 21.41 -10.65 3.77
N ASN A 74 21.43 -9.58 2.97
CA ASN A 74 21.90 -9.61 1.59
C ASN A 74 22.59 -8.29 1.22
N TYR A 75 23.67 -7.98 1.95
CA TYR A 75 24.46 -6.78 1.74
C TYR A 75 25.12 -6.81 0.35
N LEU A 76 24.91 -5.77 -0.46
CA LEU A 76 25.34 -5.67 -1.87
C LEU A 76 24.74 -6.73 -2.82
N GLY A 77 23.72 -7.46 -2.38
CA GLY A 77 22.98 -8.38 -3.25
C GLY A 77 22.28 -7.66 -4.40
N TYR A 78 22.27 -8.30 -5.57
CA TYR A 78 21.61 -7.81 -6.79
C TYR A 78 20.23 -8.43 -7.03
N ASP A 79 19.73 -9.22 -6.08
CA ASP A 79 18.42 -9.88 -6.20
C ASP A 79 17.28 -8.89 -6.20
N MET A 80 16.20 -9.23 -6.90
CA MET A 80 14.96 -8.47 -6.87
C MET A 80 14.09 -8.95 -5.70
N ASP A 81 13.76 -8.04 -4.79
CA ASP A 81 12.97 -8.34 -3.59
C ASP A 81 11.69 -7.49 -3.55
N PHE A 82 10.84 -7.79 -2.58
CA PHE A 82 9.55 -7.12 -2.40
C PHE A 82 9.66 -5.60 -2.13
N THR A 83 10.81 -5.10 -1.64
CA THR A 83 10.93 -3.68 -1.29
C THR A 83 10.76 -2.75 -2.49
N GLY A 84 11.13 -3.18 -3.70
CA GLY A 84 10.91 -2.42 -4.94
C GLY A 84 9.43 -2.07 -5.19
N PRO A 85 8.56 -3.07 -5.41
CA PRO A 85 7.12 -2.87 -5.51
C PRO A 85 6.50 -2.21 -4.26
N GLN A 86 7.04 -2.49 -3.07
CA GLN A 86 6.58 -1.89 -1.82
C GLN A 86 6.71 -0.37 -1.81
N MET A 87 7.78 0.21 -2.38
CA MET A 87 7.94 1.67 -2.46
C MET A 87 6.79 2.31 -3.24
N VAL A 88 6.41 1.74 -4.38
CA VAL A 88 5.31 2.25 -5.23
C VAL A 88 3.98 2.14 -4.49
N LEU A 89 3.75 1.04 -3.77
CA LEU A 89 2.55 0.86 -2.96
C LEU A 89 2.49 1.87 -1.80
N THR A 90 3.61 2.07 -1.11
CA THR A 90 3.74 3.05 -0.01
C THR A 90 3.36 4.44 -0.49
N ILE A 91 3.92 4.93 -1.60
CA ILE A 91 3.59 6.26 -2.13
C ILE A 91 2.08 6.38 -2.42
N LYS A 92 1.46 5.35 -3.01
CA LYS A 92 0.02 5.36 -3.32
C LYS A 92 -0.84 5.43 -2.05
N LEU A 93 -0.55 4.60 -1.05
CA LEU A 93 -1.33 4.56 0.19
C LEU A 93 -1.06 5.77 1.09
N TYR A 94 0.17 6.29 1.08
CA TYR A 94 0.56 7.51 1.77
C TYR A 94 -0.26 8.69 1.26
N SER A 95 -0.26 8.91 -0.07
CA SER A 95 -1.04 9.98 -0.69
C SER A 95 -2.55 9.79 -0.48
N LEU A 96 -3.05 8.55 -0.58
CA LEU A 96 -4.46 8.25 -0.31
C LEU A 96 -4.87 8.66 1.11
N SER A 97 -3.99 8.46 2.09
CA SER A 97 -4.29 8.80 3.48
C SER A 97 -4.53 10.29 3.71
N TYR A 98 -3.74 11.15 3.07
CA TYR A 98 -3.95 12.60 3.15
C TYR A 98 -5.14 13.04 2.30
N ASN A 99 -5.30 12.49 1.09
CA ASN A 99 -6.45 12.79 0.23
C ASN A 99 -7.80 12.47 0.90
N LEU A 100 -7.88 11.37 1.67
CA LEU A 100 -9.08 11.03 2.44
C LEU A 100 -9.36 12.04 3.55
N TYR A 101 -8.31 12.54 4.20
CA TYR A 101 -8.45 13.56 5.22
C TYR A 101 -8.88 14.91 4.65
N ASP A 102 -8.30 15.32 3.53
CA ASP A 102 -8.65 16.57 2.84
C ASP A 102 -10.09 16.50 2.32
N GLY A 103 -10.49 15.37 1.73
CA GLY A 103 -11.88 15.12 1.34
C GLY A 103 -12.86 15.17 2.53
N TYR A 104 -12.43 14.69 3.70
CA TYR A 104 -13.20 14.82 4.94
C TYR A 104 -13.33 16.28 5.40
N LEU A 105 -12.26 17.09 5.34
CA LEU A 105 -12.32 18.52 5.70
C LEU A 105 -13.26 19.31 4.77
N LEU A 106 -13.17 19.07 3.47
CA LEU A 106 -14.05 19.67 2.46
C LEU A 106 -15.52 19.32 2.72
N SER A 107 -15.82 18.07 3.05
CA SER A 107 -17.20 17.65 3.40
C SER A 107 -17.75 18.34 4.65
N LYS A 108 -16.88 18.88 5.52
CA LYS A 108 -17.26 19.61 6.73
C LYS A 108 -17.27 21.13 6.54
N GLY A 109 -17.00 21.62 5.33
CA GLY A 109 -16.92 23.05 5.02
C GLY A 109 -15.86 23.78 5.84
N LYS A 110 -14.79 23.07 6.25
CA LYS A 110 -13.75 23.64 7.11
C LYS A 110 -12.62 24.34 6.35
N GLU A 111 -12.63 24.32 5.03
CA GLU A 111 -11.70 25.01 4.12
C GLU A 111 -12.42 25.32 2.81
#